data_AF-A0A3B9B9V8-F1
#
_entry.id   AF-A0A3B9B9V8-F1
#
_cell.length_a   1.000
_cell.length_b   1.000
_cell.length_c   1.000
_cell.angle_alpha   90.00
_cell.angle_beta   90.00
_cell.angle_gamma   90.00
#
_symmetry.space_group_name_H-M   'P 1'
#
loop_
_entity.id
_entity.type
_entity.pdbx_description
1 polymer ?
#
loop_
_entity_poly.entity_id
_entity_poly.type
_entity_poly.pdbx_seq_one_letter_code
_entity_poly.pdbx_strand_id
1 'polypeptide(L)' 'LDWGCPHPGLWHVIFDSDSPHYGGEGASGGTEFTACNGNQSGQANSISFSVNCFSVRILALR' A
#
# COMPACT_ATOMS: atom_id res chain seq x y z
N LEU A 1 -0.61 -7.70 -5.87
CA LEU A 1 -1.18 -6.73 -6.82
C LEU A 1 -0.24 -5.54 -6.84
N ASP A 2 0.11 -5.07 -8.03
CA ASP A 2 1.01 -3.94 -8.20
C ASP A 2 0.20 -2.68 -8.46
N TRP A 3 0.53 -1.62 -7.73
CA TRP A 3 -0.11 -0.31 -7.81
C TRP A 3 0.87 0.68 -8.42
N GLY A 4 0.39 1.58 -9.28
CA GLY A 4 1.21 2.68 -9.78
C GLY A 4 1.47 3.71 -8.68
N CYS A 5 2.70 4.21 -8.56
CA CYS A 5 3.05 5.28 -7.64
C CYS A 5 4.03 6.30 -8.27
N PRO A 6 3.94 7.58 -7.88
CA PRO A 6 4.71 8.65 -8.54
C PRO A 6 6.18 8.69 -8.13
N HIS A 7 6.54 8.18 -6.95
CA HIS A 7 7.89 8.31 -6.39
C HIS A 7 8.50 6.95 -6.02
N PRO A 8 9.80 6.72 -6.31
CA PRO A 8 10.52 5.56 -5.81
C PRO A 8 10.80 5.71 -4.31
N GLY A 9 11.19 4.61 -3.65
CA GLY A 9 11.65 4.63 -2.26
C GLY A 9 10.77 3.82 -1.31
N LEU A 10 10.98 4.02 -0.01
CA LEU A 10 10.27 3.29 1.05
C LEU A 10 8.97 4.00 1.40
N TRP A 11 7.86 3.27 1.30
CA TRP A 11 6.54 3.71 1.70
C TRP A 11 6.10 2.93 2.93
N HIS A 12 5.35 3.59 3.82
CA HIS A 12 4.81 2.97 5.01
C HIS A 12 3.31 3.26 5.13
N VAL A 13 2.57 2.31 5.70
CA VAL A 13 1.14 2.44 5.96
C VAL A 13 0.93 3.39 7.14
N ILE A 14 0.21 4.48 6.91
CA ILE A 14 -0.19 5.45 7.94
C ILE A 14 -1.63 5.26 8.40
N PHE A 15 -2.44 4.55 7.62
CA PHE A 15 -3.80 4.17 7.98
C PHE A 15 -4.21 2.88 7.28
N ASP A 16 -4.87 2.00 8.03
CA ASP A 16 -5.45 0.75 7.53
C ASP A 16 -6.83 0.54 8.18
N SER A 17 -7.90 0.69 7.40
CA SER A 17 -9.26 0.50 7.92
C SER A 17 -9.58 -0.96 8.24
N ASP A 18 -8.79 -1.91 7.76
CA ASP A 18 -8.91 -3.34 8.08
C ASP A 18 -8.22 -3.70 9.41
N SER A 19 -7.63 -2.73 10.12
CA SER A 19 -7.00 -3.00 11.40
C SER A 19 -7.99 -3.54 12.44
N PRO A 20 -7.59 -4.52 13.29
CA PRO A 20 -8.39 -4.96 14.44
C PRO A 20 -8.75 -3.82 15.41
N HIS A 21 -7.95 -2.75 15.46
CA HIS A 21 -8.25 -1.57 16.27
C HIS A 21 -9.50 -0.80 15.81
N TYR A 22 -9.92 -1.00 14.56
CA TYR A 22 -11.13 -0.43 13.97
C TYR A 22 -12.22 -1.48 13.71
N GLY A 23 -12.03 -2.72 14.19
CA GLY A 23 -12.97 -3.82 13.99
C GLY A 23 -12.82 -4.58 12.67
N GLY A 24 -11.70 -4.39 11.95
CA GLY A 24 -11.34 -5.20 10.77
C GLY A 24 -10.63 -6.50 11.12
N GLU A 25 -10.25 -7.28 10.10
CA GLU A 25 -9.66 -8.61 10.27
C GLU A 25 -8.12 -8.60 10.35
N GLY A 26 -7.49 -7.47 10.01
CA GLY A 26 -6.03 -7.35 9.91
C GLY A 26 -5.43 -8.18 8.78
N ALA A 27 -6.24 -8.55 7.78
CA ALA A 27 -5.88 -9.50 6.73
C ALA A 27 -4.91 -8.91 5.70
N SER A 28 -4.84 -7.58 5.63
CA SER A 28 -4.04 -6.87 4.62
C SER A 28 -2.51 -6.93 4.87
N GLY A 29 -2.07 -7.35 6.07
CA GLY A 29 -0.67 -7.68 6.34
C GLY A 29 0.28 -6.49 6.45
N GLY A 30 1.45 -6.58 5.82
CA GLY A 30 2.63 -5.71 6.02
C GLY A 30 2.37 -4.20 6.00
N THR A 31 3.29 -3.46 6.63
CA THR A 31 3.19 -2.01 6.87
C THR A 31 4.28 -1.19 6.17
N GLU A 32 5.28 -1.82 5.56
CA GLU A 32 6.37 -1.17 4.83
C GLU A 32 6.57 -1.84 3.48
N PHE A 33 6.75 -1.03 2.44
CA PHE A 33 6.82 -1.47 1.05
C PHE A 33 7.80 -0.61 0.27
N THR A 34 8.65 -1.23 -0.55
CA THR A 34 9.58 -0.49 -1.41
C THR A 34 8.96 -0.34 -2.80
N ALA A 35 8.89 0.89 -3.28
CA ALA A 35 8.54 1.18 -4.66
C ALA A 35 9.73 0.89 -5.58
N CYS A 36 9.46 0.15 -6.65
CA CYS A 36 10.44 -0.23 -7.66
C CYS A 36 10.16 0.52 -8.97
N ASN A 37 11.17 0.64 -9.84
CA ASN A 37 10.95 1.15 -11.19
C ASN A 37 10.00 0.19 -11.93
N GLY A 38 8.91 0.72 -12.46
CA GLY A 38 7.88 -0.07 -13.10
C GLY A 38 6.79 0.80 -13.68
N ASN A 39 6.35 0.49 -14.90
CA ASN A 39 5.26 1.22 -15.54
C ASN A 39 3.93 0.53 -15.21
N GLN A 40 3.26 1.00 -14.17
CA GLN A 40 1.96 0.50 -13.74
C GLN A 40 0.94 1.63 -13.75
N SER A 41 -0.18 1.42 -14.44
CA SER A 41 -1.29 2.39 -14.51
C SER A 41 -0.86 3.83 -14.88
N GLY A 42 0.15 3.97 -15.74
CA GLY A 42 0.66 5.26 -16.22
C GLY A 42 1.60 5.99 -15.25
N GLN A 43 2.06 5.34 -14.18
CA GLN A 43 3.05 5.86 -13.25
C GLN A 43 4.45 5.31 -13.55
N ALA A 44 5.49 6.08 -13.20
CA ALA A 44 6.89 5.70 -13.45
C ALA A 44 7.42 4.62 -12.50
N ASN A 45 6.78 4.44 -11.35
CA ASN A 45 7.13 3.45 -10.34
C ASN A 45 5.93 2.58 -10.01
N SER A 46 6.20 1.38 -9.49
CA SER A 46 5.20 0.46 -8.98
C SER A 46 5.50 0.07 -7.54
N ILE A 47 4.45 -0.24 -6.80
CA ILE A 47 4.53 -0.68 -5.40
C ILE A 47 3.54 -1.83 -5.18
N SER A 48 3.98 -2.87 -4.49
CA SER A 48 3.21 -4.10 -4.30
C SER A 48 2.73 -4.21 -2.86
N PHE A 49 1.41 -4.20 -2.65
CA PHE A 49 0.78 -4.43 -1.35
C PHE A 49 -0.65 -4.97 -1.49
N SER A 50 -1.16 -5.54 -0.40
CA SER A 50 -2.50 -6.11 -0.31
C SER A 50 -3.49 -5.11 0.28
N VAL A 51 -4.75 -5.19 -0.16
CA VAL A 51 -5.90 -4.50 0.42
C VAL A 51 -7.03 -5.51 0.55
N ASN A 52 -7.59 -5.68 1.75
CA ASN A 52 -8.70 -6.61 2.00
C ASN A 52 -10.02 -6.07 1.41
N CYS A 53 -11.00 -6.96 1.21
CA CYS A 53 -12.34 -6.58 0.77
C CYS A 53 -12.95 -5.51 1.68
N PHE A 54 -13.58 -4.49 1.07
CA PHE A 54 -14.24 -3.38 1.77
C PHE A 54 -13.31 -2.57 2.71
N SER A 55 -12.00 -2.52 2.40
CA SER A 55 -11.03 -1.76 3.20
C SER A 55 -10.28 -0.71 2.38
N VAL A 56 -9.68 0.25 3.09
CA VAL A 56 -8.85 1.33 2.54
C VAL A 56 -7.52 1.35 3.29
N ARG A 57 -6.43 1.49 2.53
CA ARG A 57 -5.09 1.77 3.06
C ARG A 57 -4.58 3.11 2.55
N ILE A 58 -3.91 3.85 3.43
CA ILE A 58 -3.20 5.08 3.09
C ILE A 58 -1.72 4.87 3.40
N LEU A 59 -0.88 5.12 2.40
CA LEU A 59 0.56 5.01 2.51
C LEU A 59 1.19 6.40 2.37
N ALA A 60 2.30 6.63 3.08
CA ALA A 60 3.14 7.81 2.94
C ALA A 60 4.57 7.40 2.56
N LEU A 61 5.19 8.20 1.69
CA LEU A 61 6.62 8.10 1.43
C LEU A 61 7.38 8.50 2.71
N ARG A 62 8.39 7.71 3.07
CA ARG A 62 9.23 7.95 4.24
C ARG A 62 10.38 8.91 3.94
#